data_AF-A0A2R5LBQ7-F1
#
_entry.id   AF-A0A2R5LBQ7-F1
#
_cell.length_a   1.000
_cell.length_b   1.000
_cell.length_c   1.000
_cell.angle_alpha   90.00
_cell.angle_beta   90.00
_cell.angle_gamma   90.00
#
_symmetry.space_group_name_H-M   'P 1'
#
loop_
_entity.id
_entity.type
_entity.pdbx_description
1 polymer ?
#
loop_
_entity_poly.entity_id
_entity_poly.type
_entity_poly.pdbx_seq_one_letter_code
_entity_poly.pdbx_strand_id
1 'polypeptide(L)'
;DRCKSYARIFLTHLISQVGLCLLVIAYALVGAVIFKAIESREEVRQRHQVSQLRRQCLREMWAITESLNVFYDEEWIDRVGVKLKEFEDKVVHAVRSDGYDGKDVSEASLQWSFSGALLYSITVITTIGYGNIAP
;
A
#
# COMPACT_ATOMS: atom_id res chain seq x y z
N ASP A 1 38.93 20.65 -38.87
CA ASP A 1 39.10 20.48 -37.40
C ASP A 1 37.98 21.04 -36.52
N ARG A 2 37.33 22.16 -36.88
CA ARG A 2 36.24 22.74 -36.07
C ARG A 2 35.03 21.80 -35.85
N CYS A 3 34.57 21.07 -36.88
CA CYS A 3 33.45 20.11 -36.74
C CYS A 3 33.75 18.93 -35.80
N LYS A 4 35.01 18.47 -35.73
CA LYS A 4 35.41 17.39 -34.82
C LYS A 4 35.39 17.84 -33.37
N SER A 5 35.76 19.10 -33.08
CA SER A 5 35.63 19.68 -31.73
C SER A 5 34.18 19.86 -31.31
N TYR A 6 33.31 20.36 -32.19
CA TYR A 6 31.87 20.49 -31.86
C TYR A 6 31.19 19.13 -31.63
N ALA A 7 31.50 18.12 -32.44
CA ALA A 7 31.01 16.76 -32.24
C ALA A 7 31.51 16.15 -30.92
N ARG A 8 32.77 16.40 -30.53
CA ARG A 8 33.32 15.93 -29.25
C ARG A 8 32.65 16.62 -28.05
N ILE A 9 32.47 17.93 -28.11
CA ILE A 9 31.82 18.71 -27.03
C ILE A 9 30.35 18.28 -26.90
N PHE A 10 29.63 18.14 -28.01
CA PHE A 10 28.27 17.62 -28.03
C PHE A 10 28.18 16.20 -27.48
N LEU A 11 29.10 15.30 -27.86
CA LEU A 11 29.16 13.93 -27.34
C LEU A 11 29.48 13.91 -25.84
N THR A 12 30.37 14.78 -25.35
CA THR A 12 30.66 14.90 -23.91
C THR A 12 29.43 15.39 -23.14
N HIS A 13 28.70 16.38 -23.66
CA HIS A 13 27.45 16.84 -23.05
C HIS A 13 26.35 15.78 -23.11
N LEU A 14 26.24 15.04 -24.22
CA LEU A 14 25.31 13.93 -24.37
C LEU A 14 25.65 12.81 -23.38
N ILE A 15 26.92 12.42 -23.24
CA ILE A 15 27.36 11.39 -22.30
C ILE A 15 27.18 11.84 -20.85
N SER A 16 27.45 13.10 -20.51
CA SER A 16 27.24 13.59 -19.14
C SER A 16 25.76 13.67 -18.77
N GLN A 17 24.91 14.11 -19.69
CA GLN A 17 23.50 14.32 -19.43
C GLN A 17 22.69 13.02 -19.56
N VAL A 18 22.95 12.20 -20.59
CA VAL A 18 22.39 10.85 -20.73
C VAL A 18 22.92 9.93 -19.63
N GLY A 19 24.20 10.04 -19.26
CA GLY A 19 24.77 9.28 -18.16
C GLY A 19 24.09 9.58 -16.82
N LEU A 20 23.84 10.87 -16.54
CA LEU A 20 23.08 11.28 -15.37
C LEU A 20 21.63 10.76 -15.42
N CYS A 21 20.94 10.89 -16.56
CA CYS A 21 19.58 10.37 -16.72
C CYS A 21 19.52 8.85 -16.48
N LEU A 22 20.45 8.08 -17.05
CA LEU A 22 20.53 6.63 -16.86
C LEU A 22 20.81 6.27 -15.40
N LEU A 23 21.67 7.02 -14.71
CA LEU A 23 21.95 6.81 -13.28
C LEU A 23 20.69 7.03 -12.43
N VAL A 24 19.91 8.09 -12.70
CA VAL A 24 18.65 8.33 -11.98
C VAL A 24 17.63 7.23 -12.26
N ILE A 25 17.51 6.77 -13.50
CA ILE A 25 16.62 5.65 -13.85
C ILE A 25 17.05 4.37 -13.12
N ALA A 26 18.35 4.05 -13.13
CA ALA A 26 18.87 2.89 -12.42
C ALA A 26 18.61 2.97 -10.92
N TYR A 27 18.81 4.15 -10.31
CA TYR A 27 18.51 4.41 -8.90
C TYR A 27 17.01 4.20 -8.60
N ALA A 28 16.12 4.71 -9.46
CA ALA A 28 14.67 4.51 -9.31
C ALA A 28 14.27 3.03 -9.44
N LEU A 29 14.90 2.26 -10.34
CA LEU A 29 14.67 0.82 -10.49
C LEU A 29 15.12 0.05 -9.24
N VAL A 30 16.27 0.40 -8.68
CA VAL A 30 16.76 -0.19 -7.42
C VAL A 30 15.79 0.11 -6.28
N GLY A 31 15.34 1.36 -6.16
CA GLY A 31 14.29 1.76 -5.21
C GLY A 31 13.02 0.93 -5.38
N ALA A 32 12.54 0.76 -6.62
CA ALA A 32 11.35 -0.02 -6.92
C ALA A 32 11.44 -1.47 -6.46
N VAL A 33 12.60 -2.11 -6.66
CA VAL A 33 12.85 -3.48 -6.21
C VAL A 33 12.86 -3.58 -4.69
N ILE A 34 13.52 -2.64 -4.01
CA ILE A 34 13.62 -2.60 -2.54
C ILE A 34 12.24 -2.37 -1.92
N PHE A 35 11.52 -1.32 -2.32
CA PHE A 35 10.20 -1.01 -1.79
C PHE A 35 9.22 -2.14 -2.05
N LYS A 36 9.20 -2.70 -3.26
CA LYS A 36 8.38 -3.88 -3.55
C LYS A 36 8.73 -5.04 -2.61
N ALA A 37 10.00 -5.34 -2.39
CA ALA A 37 10.41 -6.49 -1.60
C ALA A 37 10.01 -6.37 -0.12
N ILE A 38 10.06 -5.16 0.42
CA ILE A 38 9.73 -4.88 1.83
C ILE A 38 8.21 -4.73 1.99
N GLU A 39 7.61 -3.80 1.25
CA GLU A 39 6.24 -3.34 1.52
C GLU A 39 5.17 -4.31 1.01
N SER A 40 5.43 -5.05 -0.06
CA SER A 40 4.43 -6.02 -0.56
C SER A 40 4.11 -7.13 0.45
N ARG A 41 5.09 -7.50 1.29
CA ARG A 41 4.89 -8.51 2.34
C ARG A 41 4.04 -7.95 3.48
N GLU A 42 4.28 -6.70 3.83
CA GLU A 42 3.55 -6.02 4.89
C GLU A 42 2.10 -5.74 4.47
N GLU A 43 1.89 -5.27 3.24
CA GLU A 43 0.56 -5.06 2.66
C GLU A 43 -0.29 -6.34 2.75
N VAL A 44 0.26 -7.49 2.34
CA VAL A 44 -0.44 -8.78 2.42
C VAL A 44 -0.73 -9.17 3.88
N ARG A 45 0.21 -8.91 4.80
CA ARG A 45 0.03 -9.21 6.23
C ARG A 45 -1.12 -8.41 6.82
N GLN A 46 -1.21 -7.12 6.53
CA GLN A 46 -2.27 -6.24 7.00
C GLN A 46 -3.63 -6.66 6.47
N ARG A 47 -3.72 -6.95 5.16
CA ARG A 47 -4.96 -7.48 4.56
C ARG A 47 -5.40 -8.79 5.22
N HIS A 48 -4.45 -9.67 5.53
CA HIS A 48 -4.74 -10.89 6.28
C HIS A 48 -5.25 -10.60 7.69
N GLN A 49 -4.62 -9.69 8.44
CA GLN A 49 -5.04 -9.34 9.79
C GLN A 49 -6.45 -8.77 9.83
N VAL A 50 -6.78 -7.81 8.95
CA VAL A 50 -8.12 -7.22 8.89
C VAL A 50 -9.17 -8.26 8.45
N SER A 51 -8.84 -9.15 7.53
CA SER A 51 -9.70 -10.28 7.15
C SER A 51 -10.00 -11.22 8.33
N GLN A 52 -9.01 -11.48 9.20
CA GLN A 52 -9.19 -12.29 10.40
C GLN A 52 -10.05 -11.57 11.45
N LEU A 53 -9.81 -10.27 11.66
CA LEU A 53 -10.64 -9.44 12.55
C LEU A 53 -12.10 -9.45 12.12
N ARG A 54 -12.37 -9.34 10.82
CA ARG A 54 -13.73 -9.40 10.28
C ARG A 54 -14.39 -10.74 10.55
N ARG A 55 -13.67 -11.84 10.28
CA ARG A 55 -14.16 -13.20 10.57
C ARG A 55 -14.39 -13.43 12.06
N GLN A 56 -13.56 -12.87 12.92
CA GLN A 56 -13.76 -12.93 14.36
C GLN A 56 -15.02 -12.16 14.78
N CYS A 57 -15.19 -10.93 14.32
CA CYS A 57 -16.38 -10.12 14.58
C CYS A 57 -17.67 -10.87 14.17
N LEU A 58 -17.69 -11.44 12.96
CA LEU A 58 -18.83 -12.24 12.49
C LEU A 58 -19.11 -13.48 13.35
N ARG A 59 -18.07 -14.16 13.87
CA ARG A 59 -18.25 -15.29 14.79
C ARG A 59 -18.81 -14.86 16.13
N GLU A 60 -18.36 -13.71 16.65
CA GLU A 60 -18.90 -13.14 17.90
C GLU A 60 -20.37 -12.74 17.73
N MET A 61 -20.73 -12.11 16.61
CA MET A 61 -22.12 -11.81 16.26
C MET A 61 -22.97 -13.08 16.15
N TRP A 62 -22.47 -14.12 15.49
CA TRP A 62 -23.17 -15.40 15.38
C TRP A 62 -23.41 -16.04 16.75
N ALA A 63 -22.41 -16.04 17.64
CA ALA A 63 -22.56 -16.54 19.00
C ALA A 63 -23.61 -15.76 19.80
N ILE A 64 -23.72 -14.44 19.60
CA ILE A 64 -24.77 -13.61 20.20
C ILE A 64 -26.14 -14.08 19.67
N THR A 65 -26.29 -14.25 18.36
CA THR A 65 -27.52 -14.74 17.72
C THR A 65 -27.93 -16.13 18.22
N GLU A 66 -26.97 -17.03 18.46
CA GLU A 66 -27.24 -18.37 19.00
C GLU A 66 -27.69 -18.30 20.48
N SER A 67 -27.11 -17.39 21.26
CA SER A 67 -27.43 -17.21 22.68
C SER A 67 -28.75 -16.47 22.92
N LEU A 68 -29.09 -15.53 22.05
CA LEU A 68 -30.32 -14.74 22.07
C LEU A 68 -31.21 -15.24 20.94
N ASN A 69 -31.97 -16.29 21.21
CA ASN A 69 -33.00 -16.78 20.31
C ASN A 69 -33.86 -15.56 19.88
N VAL A 70 -33.84 -15.22 18.58
CA VAL A 70 -34.03 -13.90 17.90
C VAL A 70 -35.34 -13.11 18.20
N PHE A 71 -36.03 -13.38 19.30
CA PHE A 71 -37.28 -12.77 19.73
C PHE A 71 -37.14 -11.44 20.49
N TYR A 72 -35.92 -11.02 20.87
CA TYR A 72 -35.63 -9.74 21.52
C TYR A 72 -34.65 -8.93 20.67
N ASP A 73 -35.21 -8.13 19.76
CA ASP A 73 -34.47 -7.34 18.78
C ASP A 73 -33.61 -6.25 19.43
N GLU A 74 -34.14 -5.51 20.40
CA GLU A 74 -33.44 -4.38 21.04
C GLU A 74 -32.13 -4.79 21.75
N GLU A 75 -32.14 -5.87 22.55
CA GLU A 75 -30.92 -6.32 23.24
C GLU A 75 -29.90 -6.94 22.26
N TRP A 76 -30.38 -7.59 21.19
CA TRP A 76 -29.51 -8.10 20.14
C TRP A 76 -28.83 -6.96 19.38
N ILE A 77 -29.60 -5.92 19.00
CA ILE A 77 -29.10 -4.73 18.29
C ILE A 77 -28.02 -4.04 19.13
N ASP A 78 -28.23 -3.84 20.42
CA ASP A 78 -27.25 -3.19 21.30
C ASP A 78 -25.94 -3.99 21.40
N ARG A 79 -26.03 -5.30 21.66
CA ARG A 79 -24.84 -6.16 21.80
C ARG A 79 -24.04 -6.30 20.51
N VAL A 80 -24.73 -6.47 19.38
CA VAL A 80 -24.07 -6.52 18.06
C VAL A 80 -23.48 -5.15 17.72
N GLY A 81 -24.18 -4.05 18.04
CA GLY A 81 -23.69 -2.69 17.85
C GLY A 81 -22.36 -2.43 18.59
N VAL A 82 -22.23 -2.88 19.84
CA VAL A 82 -20.98 -2.80 20.60
C VAL A 82 -19.85 -3.58 19.91
N LYS A 83 -20.12 -4.79 19.42
CA LYS A 83 -19.11 -5.62 18.72
C LYS A 83 -18.72 -5.09 17.37
N LEU A 84 -19.67 -4.50 16.65
CA LEU A 84 -19.39 -3.84 15.37
C LEU A 84 -18.51 -2.60 15.58
N LYS A 85 -18.83 -1.77 16.58
CA LYS A 85 -18.02 -0.59 16.91
C LYS A 85 -16.59 -0.94 17.30
N GLU A 86 -16.40 -2.02 18.08
CA GLU A 86 -15.05 -2.52 18.41
C GLU A 86 -14.26 -2.94 17.16
N PHE A 87 -14.93 -3.55 16.18
CA PHE A 87 -14.31 -3.89 14.90
C PHE A 87 -13.99 -2.63 14.07
N GLU A 88 -14.91 -1.68 13.99
CA GLU A 88 -14.71 -0.40 13.30
C GLU A 88 -13.50 0.36 13.86
N ASP A 89 -13.37 0.45 15.19
CA ASP A 89 -12.23 1.11 15.83
C ASP A 89 -10.90 0.44 15.46
N LYS A 90 -10.87 -0.91 15.41
CA LYS A 90 -9.69 -1.68 14.98
C LYS A 90 -9.36 -1.46 13.49
N VAL A 91 -10.38 -1.38 12.63
CA VAL A 91 -10.18 -1.10 11.19
C VAL A 91 -9.69 0.33 10.98
N VAL A 92 -10.27 1.31 11.66
CA VAL A 92 -9.82 2.71 11.59
C VAL A 92 -8.37 2.84 12.07
N HIS A 93 -8.00 2.10 13.12
CA HIS A 93 -6.61 2.04 13.56
C HIS A 93 -5.68 1.43 12.50
N ALA A 94 -6.06 0.30 11.88
CA ALA A 94 -5.28 -0.33 10.83
C ALA A 94 -5.10 0.57 9.59
N VAL A 95 -6.14 1.33 9.21
CA VAL A 95 -6.06 2.28 8.08
C VAL A 95 -5.13 3.46 8.42
N ARG A 96 -5.22 4.00 9.64
CA ARG A 96 -4.47 5.21 10.01
C ARG A 96 -3.02 4.95 10.42
N SER A 97 -2.77 3.84 11.10
CA SER A 97 -1.46 3.56 11.71
C SER A 97 -0.65 2.59 10.87
N ASP A 98 -1.31 1.56 10.33
CA ASP A 98 -0.61 0.48 9.62
C ASP A 98 -0.61 0.71 8.10
N GLY A 99 -1.52 1.53 7.55
CA GLY A 99 -1.58 1.78 6.10
C GLY A 99 -2.42 0.75 5.34
N TYR A 100 -3.36 0.09 6.03
CA TYR A 100 -4.31 -0.82 5.40
C TYR A 100 -5.14 -0.12 4.32
N ASP A 101 -5.13 -0.66 3.10
CA ASP A 101 -5.71 -0.03 1.91
C ASP A 101 -7.20 -0.35 1.68
N GLY A 102 -7.85 -1.04 2.61
CA GLY A 102 -9.26 -1.38 2.52
C GLY A 102 -9.57 -2.62 1.67
N LYS A 103 -8.58 -3.19 0.99
CA LYS A 103 -8.78 -4.34 0.08
C LYS A 103 -8.60 -5.67 0.78
N ASP A 104 -9.30 -6.67 0.28
CA ASP A 104 -9.13 -8.05 0.75
C ASP A 104 -7.93 -8.76 0.10
N VAL A 105 -7.49 -9.84 0.75
CA VAL A 105 -6.40 -10.69 0.27
C VAL A 105 -6.77 -11.38 -1.07
N SER A 106 -8.06 -11.60 -1.32
CA SER A 106 -8.55 -12.16 -2.58
C SER A 106 -8.40 -11.21 -3.77
N GLU A 107 -8.18 -9.92 -3.53
CA GLU A 107 -7.95 -8.97 -4.62
C GLU A 107 -6.50 -9.05 -5.10
N ALA A 108 -6.33 -9.44 -6.38
CA ALA A 108 -5.03 -9.66 -6.99
C ALA A 108 -4.16 -8.39 -7.15
N SER A 109 -4.73 -7.20 -6.97
CA SER A 109 -4.02 -5.93 -7.20
C SER A 109 -3.34 -5.43 -5.91
N LEU A 110 -2.04 -5.71 -5.76
CA LEU A 110 -1.20 -5.10 -4.73
C LEU A 110 -0.79 -3.69 -5.14
N GLN A 111 -0.89 -2.75 -4.21
CA GLN A 111 -0.39 -1.38 -4.37
C GLN A 111 1.14 -1.39 -4.54
N TRP A 112 1.83 -2.21 -3.74
CA TRP A 112 3.28 -2.43 -3.83
C TRP A 112 3.65 -3.48 -4.89
N SER A 113 3.07 -3.35 -6.08
CA SER A 113 3.54 -4.01 -7.29
C SER A 113 4.82 -3.35 -7.83
N PHE A 114 5.51 -3.98 -8.80
CA PHE A 114 6.72 -3.38 -9.38
C PHE A 114 6.45 -2.00 -9.99
N SER A 115 5.35 -1.86 -10.73
CA SER A 115 4.94 -0.57 -11.31
C SER A 115 4.57 0.45 -10.24
N GLY A 116 3.88 0.02 -9.17
CA GLY A 116 3.54 0.89 -8.03
C GLY A 116 4.78 1.40 -7.30
N ALA A 117 5.71 0.50 -6.95
CA ALA A 117 6.96 0.84 -6.28
C ALA A 117 7.89 1.71 -7.16
N LEU A 118 7.88 1.50 -8.48
CA LEU A 118 8.63 2.33 -9.43
C LEU A 118 8.04 3.74 -9.51
N LEU A 119 6.72 3.84 -9.63
CA LEU A 119 6.03 5.13 -9.64
C LEU A 119 6.30 5.89 -8.33
N TYR A 120 6.21 5.20 -7.18
CA TYR A 120 6.56 5.76 -5.88
C TYR A 120 7.99 6.31 -5.86
N SER A 121 8.97 5.49 -6.26
CA SER A 121 10.39 5.89 -6.32
C SER A 121 10.61 7.14 -7.18
N ILE A 122 9.95 7.22 -8.34
CA ILE A 122 10.01 8.39 -9.22
C ILE A 122 9.42 9.62 -8.51
N THR A 123 8.25 9.48 -7.88
CA THR A 123 7.57 10.62 -7.21
C THR A 123 8.30 11.15 -5.99
N VAL A 124 9.07 10.30 -5.30
CA VAL A 124 9.98 10.71 -4.20
C VAL A 124 11.16 11.50 -4.77
N ILE A 125 11.80 10.99 -5.82
CA ILE A 125 12.95 11.66 -6.46
C ILE A 125 12.54 13.02 -7.06
N THR A 126 11.38 13.08 -7.71
CA THR A 126 10.88 14.32 -8.31
C THR A 126 10.21 15.25 -7.31
N THR A 127 10.13 14.86 -6.03
CA THR A 127 9.50 15.62 -4.94
C THR A 127 8.01 15.93 -5.16
N ILE A 128 7.34 15.17 -6.03
CA ILE A 128 5.88 15.29 -6.24
C ILE A 128 5.13 14.79 -5.01
N GLY A 129 5.49 13.59 -4.53
CA GLY A 129 4.95 13.01 -3.29
C GLY A 129 3.42 12.96 -3.20
N TYR A 130 2.75 12.21 -4.08
CA TYR A 130 1.27 12.10 -4.07
C TYR A 130 0.66 11.67 -2.72
N GLY A 131 1.41 10.91 -1.91
CA GLY A 131 0.95 10.45 -0.59
C GLY A 131 -0.15 9.37 -0.62
N ASN A 132 -0.52 8.88 -1.80
CA ASN A 132 -1.53 7.81 -1.94
C ASN A 132 -1.01 6.42 -1.50
N ILE A 133 0.31 6.26 -1.46
CA ILE A 133 0.99 5.05 -0.97
C ILE A 133 2.18 5.54 -0.14
N ALA A 134 2.33 5.03 1.07
CA ALA A 134 3.41 5.35 1.99
C ALA A 134 4.01 4.05 2.56
N PRO A 135 5.34 3.99 2.74
CA PRO A 135 5.99 2.93 3.51
C PRO A 135 5.75 3.12 5.02
#